data_AF-B0C5P4-F1
#
_entry.id   AF-B0C5P4-F1
#
_cell.length_a   1.000
_cell.length_b   1.000
_cell.length_c   1.000
_cell.angle_alpha   90.00
_cell.angle_beta   90.00
_cell.angle_gamma   90.00
#
_symmetry.space_group_name_H-M   'P 1'
#
loop_
_entity.id
_entity.type
_entity.pdbx_description
1 polymer ?
#
loop_
_entity_poly.entity_id
_entity_poly.type
_entity_poly.pdbx_seq_one_letter_code
_entity_poly.pdbx_strand_id
1 'polypeptide(L)'
;MIFPEDPSRDELIRIVQLIIESKGTETELDQMLDWVETYSPHPNVSDLIFYPEDSDSLTAENIVDKIFQYRPIITSSFSTEAL
;
A
#
# COMPACT_ATOMS: atom_id res chain seq x y z
N MET A 1 -12.03 14.27 8.00
CA MET A 1 -12.30 12.90 7.56
C MET A 1 -12.20 11.98 8.78
N ILE A 2 -12.98 10.90 8.87
CA ILE A 2 -12.85 9.91 9.96
C ILE A 2 -12.34 8.62 9.33
N PHE A 3 -11.20 8.14 9.80
CA PHE A 3 -10.63 6.87 9.37
C PHE A 3 -10.89 5.80 10.44
N PRO A 4 -11.37 4.60 10.07
CA PRO A 4 -11.59 3.53 11.04
C PRO A 4 -10.26 2.98 11.60
N GLU A 5 -10.28 2.51 12.85
CA GLU A 5 -9.13 1.87 13.51
C GLU A 5 -8.89 0.42 13.03
N ASP A 6 -9.89 -0.21 12.43
CA ASP A 6 -9.81 -1.55 11.83
C ASP A 6 -10.51 -1.51 10.47
N PRO A 7 -9.77 -1.21 9.39
CA PRO A 7 -10.38 -1.14 8.07
C PRO A 7 -10.63 -2.52 7.47
N SER A 8 -11.81 -2.67 6.88
CA SER A 8 -12.04 -3.75 5.94
C SER A 8 -11.25 -3.51 4.65
N ARG A 9 -11.00 -4.60 3.90
CA ARG A 9 -10.36 -4.53 2.57
C ARG A 9 -11.07 -3.52 1.66
N ASP A 10 -12.39 -3.49 1.66
CA ASP A 10 -13.19 -2.56 0.87
C ASP A 10 -12.95 -1.09 1.23
N GLU A 11 -12.82 -0.76 2.52
CA GLU A 11 -12.52 0.63 2.92
C GLU A 11 -11.09 1.03 2.54
N LEU A 12 -10.12 0.12 2.66
CA LEU A 12 -8.76 0.34 2.14
C LEU A 12 -8.78 0.65 0.63
N ILE A 13 -9.51 -0.15 -0.15
CA ILE A 13 -9.68 0.08 -1.59
C ILE A 13 -10.29 1.44 -1.86
N ARG A 14 -11.33 1.81 -1.10
CA ARG A 14 -12.00 3.09 -1.26
C ARG A 14 -11.06 4.28 -0.98
N ILE A 15 -10.28 4.23 0.10
CA ILE A 15 -9.33 5.29 0.43
C ILE A 15 -8.22 5.36 -0.62
N VAL A 16 -7.65 4.23 -1.03
CA VAL A 16 -6.64 4.18 -2.10
C VAL A 16 -7.19 4.77 -3.41
N GLN A 17 -8.44 4.47 -3.77
CA GLN A 17 -9.09 5.05 -4.94
C GLN A 17 -9.18 6.58 -4.85
N LEU A 18 -9.53 7.13 -3.68
CA LEU A 18 -9.59 8.58 -3.46
C LEU A 18 -8.20 9.24 -3.62
N ILE A 19 -7.14 8.56 -3.18
CA ILE A 19 -5.76 9.04 -3.35
C ILE A 19 -5.39 9.06 -4.84
N ILE A 20 -5.68 7.97 -5.58
CA ILE A 20 -5.42 7.88 -7.03
C ILE A 20 -6.16 8.99 -7.79
N GLU A 21 -7.42 9.23 -7.45
CA GLU A 21 -8.23 10.29 -8.07
C GLU A 21 -7.89 11.70 -7.57
N SER A 22 -6.93 11.81 -6.63
CA SER A 22 -6.54 13.08 -5.97
C SER A 22 -7.75 13.84 -5.42
N LYS A 23 -8.69 13.11 -4.81
CA LYS A 23 -9.94 13.66 -4.27
C LYS A 23 -9.75 14.16 -2.83
N GLY A 24 -9.40 15.43 -2.71
CA GLY A 24 -9.28 16.11 -1.42
C GLY A 24 -8.31 17.28 -1.49
N THR A 25 -8.03 17.88 -0.34
CA THR A 25 -6.89 18.78 -0.16
C THR A 25 -5.60 17.98 0.01
N GLU A 26 -4.44 18.62 -0.19
CA GLU A 26 -3.12 18.00 0.02
C GLU A 26 -3.00 17.38 1.42
N THR A 27 -3.47 18.08 2.45
CA THR A 27 -3.50 17.58 3.83
C THR A 27 -4.40 16.36 3.99
N GLU A 28 -5.56 16.32 3.33
CA GLU A 28 -6.44 15.15 3.40
C GLU A 28 -5.83 13.94 2.67
N LEU A 29 -5.20 14.16 1.53
CA LEU A 29 -4.50 13.10 0.78
C LEU A 29 -3.31 12.55 1.57
N ASP A 30 -2.56 13.41 2.24
CA ASP A 30 -1.45 13.03 3.13
C ASP A 30 -1.96 12.16 4.30
N GLN A 31 -3.06 12.58 4.95
CA GLN A 31 -3.70 11.80 6.01
C GLN A 31 -4.26 10.46 5.53
N MET A 32 -4.85 10.42 4.34
CA MET A 32 -5.31 9.16 3.73
C MET A 32 -4.12 8.21 3.49
N LEU A 33 -3.01 8.75 2.99
CA LEU A 33 -1.81 7.97 2.68
C LEU A 33 -1.16 7.39 3.95
N ASP A 34 -0.93 8.21 4.97
CA ASP A 34 -0.39 7.80 6.28
C ASP A 34 -1.26 6.72 6.94
N TRP A 35 -2.58 6.88 6.84
CA TRP A 35 -3.51 5.88 7.34
C TRP A 35 -3.39 4.56 6.58
N VAL A 36 -3.35 4.56 5.24
CA VAL A 36 -3.16 3.32 4.45
C VAL A 36 -1.81 2.66 4.77
N GLU A 37 -0.76 3.45 4.95
CA GLU A 37 0.58 2.96 5.28
C GLU A 37 0.60 2.25 6.64
N THR A 38 -0.11 2.78 7.63
CA THR A 38 -0.22 2.18 8.97
C THR A 38 -0.79 0.75 8.96
N TYR A 39 -1.74 0.45 8.07
CA TYR A 39 -2.35 -0.89 7.97
C TYR A 39 -1.72 -1.78 6.89
N SER A 40 -0.81 -1.23 6.09
CA SER A 40 -0.15 -1.94 5.00
C SER A 40 1.11 -2.66 5.49
N PRO A 41 1.23 -3.98 5.26
CA PRO A 41 2.51 -4.68 5.47
C PRO A 41 3.58 -4.30 4.43
N HIS A 42 3.21 -3.63 3.33
CA HIS A 42 4.13 -3.17 2.31
C HIS A 42 4.75 -1.83 2.72
N PRO A 43 6.09 -1.72 2.85
CA PRO A 43 6.76 -0.54 3.41
C PRO A 43 6.72 0.70 2.50
N ASN A 44 6.43 0.53 1.20
CA ASN A 44 6.40 1.61 0.22
C ASN A 44 5.07 1.62 -0.54
N VAL A 45 3.95 1.87 0.15
CA VAL A 45 2.62 1.91 -0.51
C VAL A 45 2.49 3.08 -1.48
N SER A 46 3.06 4.22 -1.10
CA SER A 46 3.10 5.43 -1.93
C SER A 46 3.70 5.15 -3.31
N ASP A 47 4.76 4.34 -3.38
CA ASP A 47 5.40 3.94 -4.64
C ASP A 47 4.43 3.16 -5.55
N LEU A 48 3.62 2.26 -4.97
CA LEU A 48 2.59 1.51 -5.71
C LEU A 48 1.50 2.42 -6.29
N ILE A 49 1.22 3.55 -5.64
CA ILE A 49 0.17 4.50 -6.04
C ILE A 49 0.68 5.50 -7.08
N PHE A 50 1.85 6.12 -6.82
CA PHE A 50 2.37 7.21 -7.64
C PHE A 50 3.28 6.74 -8.78
N TYR A 51 3.93 5.58 -8.63
CA TYR A 51 4.89 5.02 -9.59
C TYR A 51 4.58 3.55 -9.88
N PRO A 52 3.37 3.23 -10.37
CA PRO A 52 3.05 1.85 -10.73
C PRO A 52 3.98 1.35 -11.84
N GLU A 53 4.45 0.11 -11.70
CA GLU A 53 5.25 -0.56 -12.74
C GLU A 53 4.50 -0.65 -14.07
N ASP A 54 3.18 -0.85 -14.01
CA ASP A 54 2.28 -0.93 -15.17
C ASP A 54 1.10 0.03 -14.98
N SER A 55 0.95 0.99 -15.89
CA SER A 55 -0.14 1.98 -15.84
C SER A 55 -1.54 1.36 -15.96
N ASP A 56 -1.65 0.19 -16.60
CA ASP A 56 -2.91 -0.57 -16.75
C ASP A 56 -3.29 -1.30 -15.43
N SER A 57 -2.33 -1.50 -14.52
CA SER A 57 -2.55 -2.19 -13.24
C SER A 57 -2.87 -1.24 -12.08
N LEU A 58 -3.00 0.07 -12.35
CA LEU A 58 -3.20 1.15 -11.37
C LEU A 58 -4.67 1.22 -10.90
N THR A 59 -5.23 0.09 -10.45
CA THR A 59 -6.54 0.06 -9.79
C THR A 59 -6.36 -0.03 -8.28
N ALA A 60 -7.23 0.61 -7.52
CA ALA A 60 -7.17 0.56 -6.06
C ALA A 60 -7.26 -0.89 -5.53
N GLU A 61 -8.04 -1.74 -6.19
CA GLU A 61 -8.13 -3.17 -5.89
C GLU A 61 -6.78 -3.87 -6.06
N ASN A 62 -6.09 -3.65 -7.18
CA ASN A 62 -4.78 -4.26 -7.44
C ASN A 62 -3.72 -3.77 -6.47
N ILE A 63 -3.73 -2.48 -6.12
CA ILE A 63 -2.80 -1.92 -5.15
C ILE A 63 -3.00 -2.58 -3.78
N VAL A 64 -4.25 -2.67 -3.32
CA VAL A 64 -4.57 -3.33 -2.06
C VAL A 64 -4.21 -4.83 -2.10
N ASP A 65 -4.43 -5.51 -3.22
CA ASP A 65 -3.95 -6.88 -3.39
C ASP A 65 -2.43 -6.98 -3.29
N LYS A 66 -1.67 -6.11 -3.98
CA LYS A 66 -0.21 -6.07 -3.89
C LYS A 66 0.27 -5.80 -2.46
N ILE A 67 -0.41 -4.93 -1.73
CA ILE A 67 -0.15 -4.65 -0.32
C ILE A 67 -0.27 -5.93 0.50
N PHE A 68 -1.41 -6.64 0.43
CA PHE A 68 -1.64 -7.84 1.23
C PHE A 68 -0.86 -9.07 0.75
N GLN A 69 -0.53 -9.15 -0.54
CA GLN A 69 0.30 -10.22 -1.11
C GLN A 69 1.79 -10.01 -0.84
N TYR A 70 2.20 -8.84 -0.37
CA TYR A 70 3.60 -8.54 -0.08
C TYR A 70 4.16 -9.55 0.91
N ARG A 71 5.12 -10.35 0.45
CA ARG A 71 5.94 -11.20 1.32
C ARG A 71 7.33 -10.60 1.37
N PRO A 72 7.82 -10.18 2.56
CA PRO A 72 9.20 -9.75 2.67
C PRO A 72 10.09 -10.90 2.21
N ILE A 73 11.03 -10.61 1.32
CA ILE A 73 12.06 -11.57 0.93
C ILE A 73 12.94 -11.73 2.16
N ILE A 74 12.70 -12.78 2.94
CA ILE A 74 13.60 -13.18 4.02
C ILE A 74 14.86 -13.70 3.31
N THR A 75 15.88 -12.87 3.22
CA THR A 75 17.23 -13.31 2.85
C THR A 75 17.74 -14.19 3.97
N SER A 76 17.38 -15.47 3.92
CA SER A 76 18.02 -16.46 4.78
C SER A 76 19.47 -16.56 4.31
N SER A 77 20.38 -16.04 5.12
CA SER A 77 21.82 -16.17 4.97
C SER A 77 22.23 -17.63 5.20
N PHE A 78 21.91 -18.51 4.24
CA PHE A 78 22.55 -19.80 4.13
C PHE A 78 23.79 -19.65 3.25
N SER A 79 24.95 -19.45 3.89
CA SER A 79 26.28 -19.69 3.30
C SER A 79 27.25 -19.91 4.46
N THR A 80 27.37 -21.15 4.93
CA THR A 80 28.47 -22.08 4.64
C THR A 80 29.77 -21.71 5.36
N GLU A 81 29.95 -22.27 6.56
CA GLU A 81 31.29 -22.68 6.97
C GLU A 81 31.40 -24.18 6.77
N ALA A 82 32.14 -24.52 5.72
CA ALA A 82 32.66 -25.84 5.45
C ALA A 82 33.91 -26.06 6.30
N LEU A 83 34.01 -27.27 6.86
CA LEU A 83 35.18 -28.18 6.98
C LEU A 83 35.23 -28.87 8.34
#